data_AF-B4MCZ7-F1
#
_entry.id   AF-B4MCZ7-F1
#
_cell.length_a   1.000
_cell.length_b   1.000
_cell.length_c   1.000
_cell.angle_alpha   90.00
_cell.angle_beta   90.00
_cell.angle_gamma   90.00
#
_symmetry.space_group_name_H-M   'P 1'
#
loop_
_entity.id
_entity.type
_entity.pdbx_description
1 polymer ?
#
loop_
_entity_poly.entity_id
_entity_poly.type
_entity_poly.pdbx_seq_one_letter_code
_entity_poly.pdbx_strand_id
1 'polypeptide(L)'
;MYAANKTPFAAKKLTGKRTVEQLFAKSKSTLLSWRNFYNILKLSPLGQRVLLPIDKLSVLQGCEYLGKLSRHKLSTEELATLQVLASILFLLPDEVLVVRNARETLLRKSFKIPSASLEPMLVHYFSQNLLEFYEMGRHISSFKFLITISKFIASKCAMGKAVAVCLMWSIVFEIAGSSIIIHQHRDLSELCSILDQVPLANTPIDRFCILLQTVGVLLHFMLCGNWLQEFLSYGYPFFYFRLLPGDCRNLQAWLNQALLLYKVRLPDATQRIQCGAKQLLASLEYLANNSAEWCLACRSGSDGKSQVCVLGDIGNSK
;
A
#
# COMPACT_ATOMS: atom_id res chain seq x y z
N MET A 1 45.00 -40.59 5.41
CA MET A 1 43.94 -40.55 6.43
C MET A 1 43.68 -39.09 6.79
N TYR A 2 42.69 -38.45 6.17
CA TYR A 2 42.27 -37.08 6.50
C TYR A 2 40.93 -37.16 7.22
N ALA A 3 40.91 -36.76 8.50
CA ALA A 3 39.71 -36.70 9.32
C ALA A 3 38.85 -35.51 8.88
N ALA A 4 37.64 -35.81 8.39
CA ALA A 4 36.62 -34.83 8.08
C ALA A 4 35.96 -34.34 9.37
N ASN A 5 36.27 -33.11 9.79
CA ASN A 5 35.49 -32.39 10.80
C ASN A 5 34.16 -31.95 10.18
N LYS A 6 33.14 -32.80 10.28
CA LYS A 6 31.74 -32.41 10.13
C LYS A 6 31.27 -31.83 11.45
N THR A 7 31.25 -30.50 11.55
CA THR A 7 30.43 -29.83 12.56
C THR A 7 28.95 -30.11 12.27
N PRO A 8 28.15 -30.53 13.26
CA PRO A 8 26.74 -30.74 13.06
C PRO A 8 26.05 -29.36 12.98
N PHE A 9 25.41 -29.09 11.84
CA PHE A 9 24.35 -28.08 11.78
C PHE A 9 23.26 -28.53 12.75
N ALA A 10 23.28 -27.97 13.95
CA ALA A 10 22.20 -28.08 14.91
C ALA A 10 20.97 -27.41 14.27
N ALA A 11 20.10 -28.23 13.67
CA ALA A 11 18.75 -27.82 13.34
C ALA A 11 18.07 -27.39 14.64
N LYS A 12 18.00 -26.07 14.86
CA LYS A 12 17.18 -25.48 15.92
C LYS A 12 15.75 -25.96 15.70
N LYS A 13 15.31 -26.93 16.50
CA LYS A 13 13.89 -27.26 16.68
C LYS A 13 13.17 -25.95 17.03
N LEU A 14 12.45 -25.38 16.06
CA LEU A 14 11.54 -24.25 16.23
C LEU A 14 10.29 -24.72 16.98
N THR A 15 10.41 -25.02 18.27
CA THR A 15 9.32 -25.53 19.11
C THR A 15 8.77 -24.50 20.08
N GLY A 16 8.67 -23.23 19.66
CA GLY A 16 7.92 -22.21 20.39
C GLY A 16 6.92 -21.56 19.47
N LYS A 17 5.64 -22.00 19.50
CA LYS A 17 4.55 -21.24 18.88
C LYS A 17 4.47 -19.90 19.62
N ARG A 18 4.97 -18.83 19.00
CA ARG A 18 4.90 -17.49 19.60
C ARG A 18 3.43 -17.11 19.79
N THR A 19 3.11 -16.50 20.93
CA THR A 19 1.81 -15.89 21.14
C THR A 19 1.68 -14.60 20.34
N VAL A 20 0.45 -14.08 20.21
CA VAL A 20 0.21 -12.79 19.55
C VAL A 20 1.04 -11.70 20.23
N GLU A 21 1.03 -11.60 21.56
CA GLU A 21 1.83 -10.62 22.31
C GLU A 21 3.34 -10.76 22.03
N GLN A 22 3.87 -11.98 22.05
CA GLN A 22 5.30 -12.24 21.81
C GLN A 22 5.76 -11.82 20.41
N LEU A 23 4.87 -11.75 19.41
CA LEU A 23 5.20 -11.27 18.07
C LEU A 23 5.61 -9.79 18.07
N PHE A 24 5.06 -8.98 18.99
CA PHE A 24 5.34 -7.55 19.08
C PHE A 24 6.68 -7.24 19.75
N ALA A 25 7.28 -8.19 20.47
CA ALA A 25 8.54 -7.96 21.20
C ALA A 25 9.71 -7.52 20.29
N LYS A 26 9.64 -7.81 18.98
CA LYS A 26 10.66 -7.43 17.99
C LYS A 26 10.38 -6.08 17.31
N SER A 27 9.22 -5.47 17.54
CA SER A 27 8.84 -4.22 16.87
C SER A 27 9.48 -3.02 17.57
N LYS A 28 10.16 -2.16 16.79
CA LYS A 28 10.69 -0.87 17.26
C LYS A 28 9.70 0.28 17.07
N SER A 29 8.58 0.03 16.38
CA SER A 29 7.56 1.04 16.10
C SER A 29 6.55 1.09 17.24
N THR A 30 6.33 2.27 17.81
CA THR A 30 5.28 2.50 18.83
C THR A 30 3.89 2.20 18.28
N LEU A 31 3.62 2.53 17.01
CA LEU A 31 2.38 2.22 16.29
C LEU A 31 2.14 0.70 16.21
N LEU A 32 3.20 -0.07 15.99
CA LEU A 32 3.16 -1.54 15.92
C LEU A 32 3.57 -2.14 17.27
N SER A 33 2.92 -1.69 18.35
CA SER A 33 3.12 -2.21 19.70
C SER A 33 1.93 -3.05 20.16
N TRP A 34 2.19 -4.03 21.04
CA TRP A 34 1.14 -4.85 21.63
C TRP A 34 0.11 -3.99 22.37
N ARG A 35 0.58 -2.98 23.11
CA ARG A 35 -0.28 -2.01 23.82
C ARG A 35 -1.27 -1.35 22.86
N ASN A 36 -0.82 -0.86 21.71
CA ASN A 36 -1.70 -0.22 20.73
C ASN A 36 -2.68 -1.22 20.12
N PHE A 37 -2.21 -2.40 19.70
CA PHE A 37 -3.07 -3.45 19.18
C PHE A 37 -4.19 -3.81 20.16
N TYR A 38 -3.83 -4.04 21.42
CA TYR A 38 -4.79 -4.43 22.45
C TYR A 38 -5.74 -3.29 22.81
N ASN A 39 -5.27 -2.03 22.87
CA ASN A 39 -6.11 -0.88 23.12
C ASN A 39 -7.17 -0.68 22.02
N ILE A 40 -6.77 -0.77 20.75
CA ILE A 40 -7.70 -0.68 19.61
C ILE A 40 -8.75 -1.77 19.74
N LEU A 41 -8.31 -3.01 19.95
CA LEU A 41 -9.24 -4.12 20.07
C LEU A 41 -10.21 -3.91 21.23
N LYS A 42 -9.69 -3.63 22.43
CA LYS A 42 -10.48 -3.51 23.66
C LYS A 42 -11.48 -2.34 23.64
N LEU A 43 -11.08 -1.21 23.06
CA LEU A 43 -11.91 0.00 23.03
C LEU A 43 -12.85 0.05 21.82
N SER A 44 -12.66 -0.82 20.84
CA SER A 44 -13.52 -0.89 19.65
C SER A 44 -14.82 -1.66 19.89
N PRO A 45 -15.85 -1.44 19.03
CA PRO A 45 -17.03 -2.30 18.97
C PRO A 45 -16.68 -3.78 18.75
N LEU A 46 -15.65 -4.08 17.95
CA LEU A 46 -15.21 -5.46 17.70
C LEU A 46 -14.71 -6.16 18.97
N GLY A 47 -14.15 -5.40 19.92
CA GLY A 47 -13.71 -5.91 21.22
C GLY A 47 -14.81 -6.60 22.00
N GLN A 48 -16.05 -6.11 21.88
CA GLN A 48 -17.22 -6.71 22.55
C GLN A 48 -17.54 -8.11 22.03
N ARG A 49 -17.11 -8.45 20.81
CA ARG A 49 -17.27 -9.79 20.22
C ARG A 49 -16.09 -10.72 20.47
N VAL A 50 -14.97 -10.21 20.96
CA VAL A 50 -13.80 -11.03 21.26
C VAL A 50 -13.96 -11.65 22.65
N LEU A 51 -14.31 -12.92 22.66
CA LEU A 51 -14.58 -13.70 23.87
C LEU A 51 -13.33 -14.41 24.43
N LEU A 52 -12.26 -14.50 23.64
CA LEU A 52 -11.04 -15.22 24.00
C LEU A 52 -9.89 -14.26 24.32
N PRO A 53 -9.01 -14.62 25.27
CA PRO A 53 -7.79 -13.86 25.54
C PRO A 53 -6.82 -13.99 24.35
N ILE A 54 -6.97 -13.10 23.38
CA ILE A 54 -6.24 -13.14 22.11
C ILE A 54 -4.72 -13.03 22.31
N ASP A 55 -4.29 -12.43 23.41
CA ASP A 55 -2.91 -12.31 23.89
C ASP A 55 -2.25 -13.67 24.14
N LYS A 56 -3.03 -14.65 24.61
CA LYS A 56 -2.58 -16.00 24.94
C LYS A 56 -2.61 -16.95 23.74
N LEU A 57 -3.30 -16.57 22.66
CA LEU A 57 -3.37 -17.39 21.45
C LEU A 57 -2.03 -17.35 20.71
N SER A 58 -1.67 -18.45 20.05
CA SER A 58 -0.62 -18.38 19.04
C SER A 58 -1.02 -17.43 17.91
N VAL A 59 -0.05 -16.82 17.23
CA VAL A 59 -0.35 -15.87 16.13
C VAL A 59 -1.28 -16.49 15.09
N LEU A 60 -1.06 -17.77 14.75
CA LEU A 60 -1.92 -18.52 13.83
C LEU A 60 -3.36 -18.60 14.35
N GLN A 61 -3.55 -19.02 15.61
CA GLN A 61 -4.86 -19.13 16.23
C GLN A 61 -5.56 -17.77 16.34
N GLY A 62 -4.81 -16.70 16.66
CA GLY A 62 -5.36 -15.33 16.67
C GLY A 62 -5.85 -14.90 15.29
N CYS A 63 -5.06 -15.16 14.24
CA CYS A 63 -5.47 -14.86 12.85
C CYS A 63 -6.68 -15.69 12.41
N GLU A 64 -6.72 -16.97 12.76
CA GLU A 64 -7.86 -17.83 12.46
C GLU A 64 -9.12 -17.40 13.21
N TYR A 65 -9.00 -17.01 14.48
CA TYR A 65 -10.10 -16.54 15.30
C TYR A 65 -10.71 -15.25 14.74
N LEU A 66 -9.89 -14.22 14.50
CA LEU A 66 -10.34 -12.97 13.88
C LEU A 66 -10.91 -13.22 12.46
N GLY A 67 -10.30 -14.14 11.71
CA GLY A 67 -10.78 -14.53 10.38
C GLY A 67 -12.06 -15.39 10.38
N LYS A 68 -12.44 -15.97 11.53
CA LYS A 68 -13.76 -16.58 11.74
C LYS A 68 -14.77 -15.49 12.10
N LEU A 69 -14.41 -14.53 12.94
CA LEU A 69 -15.25 -13.37 13.26
C LEU A 69 -15.67 -12.60 12.00
N SER A 70 -14.75 -12.46 11.03
CA SER A 70 -15.02 -11.80 9.75
C SER A 70 -16.05 -12.51 8.85
N ARG A 71 -16.48 -13.74 9.21
CA ARG A 71 -17.54 -14.46 8.47
C ARG A 71 -18.93 -14.11 8.97
N HIS A 72 -19.05 -13.57 10.17
CA HIS A 72 -20.32 -13.07 10.68
C HIS A 72 -20.62 -11.70 10.08
N LYS A 73 -21.88 -11.27 10.17
CA LYS A 73 -22.26 -9.90 9.81
C LYS A 73 -21.64 -8.94 10.82
N LEU A 74 -20.55 -8.31 10.42
CA LEU A 74 -19.91 -7.22 11.13
C LEU A 74 -20.56 -5.89 10.70
N SER A 75 -20.73 -4.97 11.65
CA SER A 75 -21.00 -3.58 11.35
C SER A 75 -19.79 -2.92 10.66
N THR A 76 -20.01 -1.75 10.07
CA THR A 76 -18.95 -0.99 9.39
C THR A 76 -17.80 -0.64 10.33
N GLU A 77 -18.09 -0.26 11.57
CA GLU A 77 -17.09 0.09 12.59
C GLU A 77 -16.27 -1.14 13.05
N GLU A 78 -16.94 -2.28 13.25
CA GLU A 78 -16.29 -3.55 13.58
C GLU A 78 -15.36 -4.00 12.45
N LEU A 79 -15.79 -3.82 11.19
CA LEU A 79 -14.99 -4.15 10.02
C LEU A 79 -13.78 -3.23 9.86
N ALA A 80 -13.95 -1.92 10.07
CA ALA A 80 -12.83 -0.96 10.03
C ALA A 80 -11.80 -1.29 11.10
N THR A 81 -12.25 -1.62 12.32
CA THR A 81 -11.36 -2.10 13.39
C THR A 81 -10.61 -3.36 12.96
N LEU A 82 -11.31 -4.34 12.38
CA LEU A 82 -10.68 -5.58 11.91
C LEU A 82 -9.61 -5.30 10.84
N GLN A 83 -9.83 -4.34 9.94
CA GLN A 83 -8.87 -3.94 8.92
C GLN A 83 -7.61 -3.33 9.56
N VAL A 84 -7.76 -2.45 10.55
CA VAL A 84 -6.63 -1.88 11.30
C VAL A 84 -5.84 -2.98 12.00
N LEU A 85 -6.50 -3.85 12.78
CA LEU A 85 -5.85 -4.95 13.50
C LEU A 85 -5.13 -5.92 12.55
N ALA A 86 -5.77 -6.27 11.43
CA ALA A 86 -5.17 -7.14 10.42
C ALA A 86 -3.94 -6.50 9.76
N SER A 87 -3.98 -5.19 9.50
CA SER A 87 -2.85 -4.42 8.97
C SER A 87 -1.68 -4.38 9.96
N ILE A 88 -1.94 -4.17 11.26
CA ILE A 88 -0.90 -4.21 12.29
C ILE A 88 -0.22 -5.59 12.29
N LEU A 89 -1.00 -6.66 12.34
CA LEU A 89 -0.47 -8.02 12.34
C LEU A 89 0.34 -8.30 11.06
N PHE A 90 -0.16 -7.88 9.90
CA PHE A 90 0.52 -8.05 8.62
C PHE A 90 1.90 -7.39 8.58
N LEU A 91 2.05 -6.18 9.14
CA LEU A 91 3.30 -5.42 9.11
C LEU A 91 4.38 -5.92 10.07
N LEU A 92 4.04 -6.78 11.04
CA LEU A 92 5.04 -7.28 11.98
C LEU A 92 6.06 -8.22 11.29
N PRO A 93 7.33 -8.19 11.68
CA PRO A 93 8.33 -9.09 11.13
C PRO A 93 8.07 -10.52 11.62
N ASP A 94 7.98 -11.49 10.71
CA ASP A 94 8.04 -12.91 11.08
C ASP A 94 8.77 -13.77 10.04
N GLU A 95 9.53 -14.73 10.55
CA GLU A 95 10.39 -15.66 9.81
C GLU A 95 9.62 -16.94 9.44
N VAL A 96 8.54 -17.27 10.16
CA VAL A 96 7.77 -18.49 9.92
C VAL A 96 6.74 -18.28 8.80
N LEU A 97 6.93 -18.97 7.68
CA LEU A 97 6.10 -18.83 6.47
C LEU A 97 4.59 -19.07 6.74
N VAL A 98 4.24 -20.10 7.50
CA VAL A 98 2.84 -20.41 7.83
C VAL A 98 2.15 -19.26 8.56
N VAL A 99 2.86 -18.61 9.50
CA VAL A 99 2.34 -17.46 10.24
C VAL A 99 2.20 -16.24 9.33
N ARG A 100 3.16 -16.01 8.44
CA ARG A 100 3.05 -14.97 7.40
C ARG A 100 1.79 -15.16 6.55
N ASN A 101 1.57 -16.37 6.04
CA ASN A 101 0.40 -16.69 5.21
C ASN A 101 -0.93 -16.50 5.95
N ALA A 102 -0.98 -16.81 7.25
CA ALA A 102 -2.17 -16.60 8.06
C ALA A 102 -2.50 -15.11 8.22
N ARG A 103 -1.50 -14.26 8.42
CA ARG A 103 -1.66 -12.79 8.54
C ARG A 103 -2.08 -12.15 7.22
N GLU A 104 -1.46 -12.56 6.11
CA GLU A 104 -1.87 -12.19 4.75
C GLU A 104 -3.32 -12.62 4.47
N THR A 105 -3.70 -13.82 4.89
CA THR A 105 -5.06 -14.33 4.73
C THR A 105 -6.06 -13.53 5.56
N LEU A 106 -5.72 -13.16 6.80
CA LEU A 106 -6.56 -12.31 7.64
C LEU A 106 -6.75 -10.94 7.01
N LEU A 107 -5.66 -10.27 6.60
CA LEU A 107 -5.72 -8.98 5.93
C LEU A 107 -6.58 -9.06 4.66
N ARG A 108 -6.42 -10.12 3.85
CA ARG A 108 -7.28 -10.29 2.68
C ARG A 108 -8.76 -10.44 3.04
N LYS A 109 -9.08 -11.14 4.12
CA LYS A 109 -10.45 -11.36 4.56
C LYS A 109 -11.09 -10.10 5.15
N SER A 110 -10.33 -9.24 5.82
CA SER A 110 -10.87 -7.99 6.40
C SER A 110 -11.31 -6.96 5.35
N PHE A 111 -10.83 -7.08 4.12
CA PHE A 111 -11.28 -6.29 2.97
C PHE A 111 -12.29 -7.01 2.06
N LYS A 112 -12.90 -8.11 2.53
CA LYS A 112 -14.06 -8.72 1.86
C LYS A 112 -15.34 -8.14 2.44
N ILE A 113 -16.03 -7.30 1.67
CA ILE A 113 -17.34 -6.76 2.07
C ILE A 113 -18.44 -7.60 1.43
N PRO A 114 -19.50 -7.96 2.18
CA PRO A 114 -20.63 -8.72 1.64
C PRO A 114 -21.50 -7.96 0.62
N SER A 115 -21.31 -6.64 0.46
CA SER A 115 -22.18 -5.82 -0.40
C SER A 115 -21.82 -5.96 -1.88
N ALA A 116 -22.84 -6.11 -2.72
CA ALA A 116 -22.72 -6.13 -4.18
C ALA A 116 -22.34 -4.77 -4.79
N SER A 117 -22.36 -3.70 -3.98
CA SER A 117 -21.98 -2.34 -4.39
C SER A 117 -20.81 -1.83 -3.55
N LEU A 118 -19.79 -1.33 -4.23
CA LEU A 118 -18.65 -0.63 -3.66
C LEU A 118 -19.05 0.84 -3.40
N GLU A 119 -19.71 1.09 -2.28
CA GLU A 119 -20.15 2.46 -1.96
C GLU A 119 -18.95 3.40 -1.73
N PRO A 120 -18.87 4.53 -2.46
CA PRO A 120 -17.80 5.53 -2.31
C PRO A 120 -17.52 5.94 -0.87
N MET A 121 -18.59 6.13 -0.08
CA MET A 121 -18.48 6.55 1.31
C MET A 121 -17.86 5.47 2.21
N LEU A 122 -18.11 4.20 1.93
CA LEU A 122 -17.47 3.10 2.65
C LEU A 122 -15.98 3.04 2.35
N VAL A 123 -15.58 3.19 1.07
CA VAL A 123 -14.16 3.25 0.70
C VAL A 123 -13.47 4.39 1.41
N HIS A 124 -14.05 5.60 1.38
CA HIS A 124 -13.52 6.76 2.05
C HIS A 124 -13.39 6.53 3.57
N TYR A 125 -14.43 5.99 4.21
CA TYR A 125 -14.42 5.69 5.64
C TYR A 125 -13.29 4.74 6.02
N PHE A 126 -13.10 3.62 5.30
CA PHE A 126 -12.01 2.68 5.59
C PHE A 126 -10.62 3.28 5.31
N SER A 127 -10.48 4.09 4.26
CA SER A 127 -9.25 4.83 4.00
C SER A 127 -8.93 5.79 5.15
N GLN A 128 -9.89 6.62 5.60
CA GLN A 128 -9.68 7.56 6.70
C GLN A 128 -9.29 6.84 8.00
N ASN A 129 -9.95 5.75 8.35
CA ASN A 129 -9.60 4.96 9.54
C ASN A 129 -8.14 4.47 9.51
N LEU A 130 -7.63 4.05 8.35
CA LEU A 130 -6.23 3.65 8.21
C LEU A 130 -5.27 4.85 8.29
N LEU A 131 -5.62 5.98 7.67
CA LEU A 131 -4.81 7.20 7.69
C LEU A 131 -4.68 7.78 9.10
N GLU A 132 -5.79 7.84 9.83
CA GLU A 132 -5.85 8.27 11.23
C GLU A 132 -5.02 7.33 12.11
N PHE A 133 -5.21 6.01 11.98
CA PHE A 133 -4.48 5.06 12.81
C PHE A 133 -2.97 5.11 12.59
N TYR A 134 -2.52 5.16 11.33
CA TYR A 134 -1.08 5.23 11.03
C TYR A 134 -0.51 6.64 11.22
N GLU A 135 -1.32 7.62 11.64
CA GLU A 135 -0.91 9.01 11.85
C GLU A 135 -0.15 9.54 10.62
N MET A 136 -0.80 9.50 9.46
CA MET A 136 -0.21 9.97 8.20
C MET A 136 0.42 11.36 8.38
N GLY A 137 1.62 11.57 7.85
CA GLY A 137 2.34 12.84 7.97
C GLY A 137 3.25 12.99 9.19
N ARG A 138 3.00 12.26 10.30
CA ARG A 138 3.80 12.39 11.53
C ARG A 138 5.14 11.68 11.47
N HIS A 139 5.18 10.46 10.95
CA HIS A 139 6.39 9.64 10.89
C HIS A 139 6.65 9.08 9.50
N ILE A 140 7.93 9.00 9.10
CA ILE A 140 8.34 8.45 7.81
C ILE A 140 7.92 6.97 7.65
N SER A 141 7.87 6.23 8.76
CA SER A 141 7.43 4.83 8.79
C SER A 141 5.95 4.68 8.46
N SER A 142 5.10 5.66 8.82
CA SER A 142 3.67 5.65 8.55
C SER A 142 3.38 5.54 7.05
N PHE A 143 4.06 6.36 6.24
CA PHE A 143 3.98 6.28 4.79
C PHE A 143 4.39 4.90 4.25
N LYS A 144 5.51 4.35 4.74
CA LYS A 144 5.98 3.02 4.32
C LYS A 144 4.96 1.93 4.66
N PHE A 145 4.38 1.97 5.85
CA PHE A 145 3.33 1.05 6.27
C PHE A 145 2.11 1.13 5.35
N LEU A 146 1.62 2.33 5.07
CA LEU A 146 0.48 2.57 4.18
C LEU A 146 0.76 2.10 2.75
N ILE A 147 1.96 2.34 2.21
CA ILE A 147 2.38 1.82 0.90
C ILE A 147 2.40 0.30 0.87
N THR A 148 2.99 -0.34 1.90
CA THR A 148 3.07 -1.80 1.99
C THR A 148 1.68 -2.44 2.08
N ILE A 149 0.78 -1.89 2.91
CA ILE A 149 -0.61 -2.33 3.00
C ILE A 149 -1.30 -2.16 1.65
N SER A 150 -1.18 -0.97 1.03
CA SER A 150 -1.85 -0.63 -0.23
C SER A 150 -1.47 -1.58 -1.37
N LYS A 151 -0.18 -1.89 -1.52
CA LYS A 151 0.32 -2.89 -2.50
C LYS A 151 -0.31 -4.27 -2.28
N PHE A 152 -0.39 -4.70 -1.02
CA PHE A 152 -0.98 -6.00 -0.70
C PHE A 152 -2.48 -6.02 -0.99
N ILE A 153 -3.24 -5.05 -0.48
CA ILE A 153 -4.69 -5.07 -0.62
C ILE A 153 -5.13 -4.81 -2.07
N ALA A 154 -4.42 -3.99 -2.84
CA ALA A 154 -4.71 -3.79 -4.27
C ALA A 154 -4.55 -5.09 -5.08
N SER A 155 -3.49 -5.87 -4.79
CA SER A 155 -3.22 -7.10 -5.53
C SER A 155 -4.05 -8.30 -5.09
N LYS A 156 -4.58 -8.31 -3.86
CA LYS A 156 -5.22 -9.49 -3.26
C LYS A 156 -6.69 -9.31 -2.87
N CYS A 157 -7.23 -8.09 -2.87
CA CYS A 157 -8.56 -7.79 -2.32
C CYS A 157 -9.36 -6.90 -3.28
N ALA A 158 -10.57 -7.31 -3.67
CA ALA A 158 -11.41 -6.55 -4.61
C ALA A 158 -11.70 -5.12 -4.11
N MET A 159 -12.28 -4.97 -2.90
CA MET A 159 -12.50 -3.64 -2.31
C MET A 159 -11.22 -2.96 -1.85
N GLY A 160 -10.20 -3.75 -1.48
CA GLY A 160 -8.89 -3.22 -1.09
C GLY A 160 -8.24 -2.39 -2.19
N LYS A 161 -8.57 -2.62 -3.48
CA LYS A 161 -8.09 -1.79 -4.60
C LYS A 161 -8.49 -0.33 -4.47
N ALA A 162 -9.78 -0.06 -4.23
CA ALA A 162 -10.28 1.31 -4.12
C ALA A 162 -9.69 2.02 -2.89
N VAL A 163 -9.60 1.30 -1.76
CA VAL A 163 -8.94 1.79 -0.56
C VAL A 163 -7.47 2.10 -0.83
N ALA A 164 -6.74 1.21 -1.49
CA ALA A 164 -5.33 1.40 -1.83
C ALA A 164 -5.10 2.63 -2.71
N VAL A 165 -5.94 2.84 -3.73
CA VAL A 165 -5.87 4.05 -4.58
C VAL A 165 -6.09 5.30 -3.74
N CYS A 166 -7.11 5.31 -2.87
CA CYS A 166 -7.38 6.44 -1.97
C CYS A 166 -6.21 6.70 -1.01
N LEU A 167 -5.57 5.64 -0.49
CA LEU A 167 -4.37 5.76 0.35
C LEU A 167 -3.19 6.35 -0.42
N MET A 168 -2.92 5.93 -1.65
CA MET A 168 -1.84 6.50 -2.46
C MET A 168 -2.07 7.98 -2.74
N TRP A 169 -3.29 8.37 -3.13
CA TRP A 169 -3.64 9.78 -3.29
C TRP A 169 -3.46 10.57 -2.00
N SER A 170 -3.87 10.02 -0.87
CA SER A 170 -3.74 10.71 0.43
C SER A 170 -2.27 10.99 0.78
N ILE A 171 -1.36 10.06 0.47
CA ILE A 171 0.08 10.27 0.64
C ILE A 171 0.61 11.38 -0.30
N VAL A 172 0.16 11.42 -1.55
CA VAL A 172 0.56 12.49 -2.51
C VAL A 172 0.12 13.86 -1.98
N PHE A 173 -1.14 14.00 -1.57
CA PHE A 173 -1.70 15.24 -1.05
C PHE A 173 -1.02 15.69 0.26
N GLU A 174 -0.76 14.76 1.17
CA GLU A 174 -0.03 15.03 2.41
C GLU A 174 1.37 15.60 2.14
N ILE A 175 2.09 15.04 1.16
CA ILE A 175 3.43 15.53 0.79
C ILE A 175 3.35 16.87 0.04
N ALA A 176 2.28 17.08 -0.74
CA ALA A 176 2.01 18.36 -1.39
C ALA A 176 1.63 19.47 -0.40
N GLY A 177 1.20 19.11 0.82
CA GLY A 177 0.68 20.09 1.78
C GLY A 177 -0.72 20.59 1.41
N SER A 178 -1.49 19.78 0.66
CA SER A 178 -2.80 20.14 0.12
C SER A 178 -3.90 19.28 0.73
N SER A 179 -5.08 19.85 0.93
CA SER A 179 -6.25 19.09 1.38
C SER A 179 -6.88 18.32 0.23
N ILE A 180 -7.18 17.03 0.43
CA ILE A 180 -7.88 16.23 -0.58
C ILE A 180 -9.39 16.42 -0.47
N ILE A 181 -10.04 16.74 -1.60
CA ILE A 181 -11.49 16.69 -1.72
C ILE A 181 -11.89 15.31 -2.24
N ILE A 182 -12.98 14.73 -1.75
CA ILE A 182 -13.38 13.32 -2.00
C ILE A 182 -13.36 12.93 -3.50
N HIS A 183 -13.71 13.84 -4.40
CA HIS A 183 -13.70 13.57 -5.85
C HIS A 183 -12.30 13.46 -6.46
N GLN A 184 -11.27 14.03 -5.83
CA GLN A 184 -9.89 14.03 -6.31
C GLN A 184 -9.16 12.71 -6.06
N HIS A 185 -9.70 11.79 -5.26
CA HIS A 185 -9.11 10.46 -5.04
C HIS A 185 -9.07 9.56 -6.30
N ARG A 186 -9.53 10.05 -7.46
CA ARG A 186 -9.87 9.20 -8.61
C ARG A 186 -9.36 9.73 -9.93
N ASP A 187 -9.08 11.02 -10.07
CA ASP A 187 -8.76 11.61 -11.37
C ASP A 187 -7.24 11.72 -11.55
N LEU A 188 -6.67 10.88 -12.42
CA LEU A 188 -5.23 10.96 -12.74
C LEU A 188 -4.81 12.27 -13.38
N SER A 189 -5.71 13.01 -14.05
CA SER A 189 -5.35 14.28 -14.68
C SER A 189 -4.98 15.37 -13.67
N GLU A 190 -5.50 15.26 -12.44
CA GLU A 190 -5.17 16.16 -11.33
C GLU A 190 -3.74 15.95 -10.81
N LEU A 191 -3.09 14.82 -11.13
CA LEU A 191 -1.80 14.46 -10.54
C LEU A 191 -0.72 15.52 -10.79
N CYS A 192 -0.67 16.10 -11.99
CA CYS A 192 0.28 17.16 -12.31
C CYS A 192 0.06 18.39 -11.41
N SER A 193 -1.19 18.86 -11.31
CA SER A 193 -1.55 20.04 -10.52
C SER A 193 -1.22 19.87 -9.03
N ILE A 194 -1.42 18.68 -8.49
CA ILE A 194 -1.07 18.39 -7.09
C ILE A 194 0.44 18.29 -6.89
N LEU A 195 1.17 17.70 -7.83
CA LEU A 195 2.63 17.61 -7.73
C LEU A 195 3.31 18.98 -7.85
N ASP A 196 2.74 19.91 -8.61
CA ASP A 196 3.22 21.30 -8.69
C ASP A 196 3.10 22.05 -7.36
N GLN A 197 2.20 21.62 -6.47
CA GLN A 197 2.04 22.20 -5.12
C GLN A 197 3.10 21.68 -4.13
N VAL A 198 3.85 20.62 -4.47
CA VAL A 198 4.87 20.06 -3.58
C VAL A 198 5.98 21.09 -3.34
N PRO A 199 6.26 21.48 -2.09
CA PRO A 199 7.32 22.42 -1.77
C PRO A 199 8.69 21.74 -1.88
N LEU A 200 9.15 21.47 -3.10
CA LEU A 200 10.38 20.71 -3.39
C LEU A 200 11.61 21.27 -2.66
N ALA A 201 11.69 22.59 -2.51
CA ALA A 201 12.75 23.29 -1.79
C ALA A 201 12.79 22.97 -0.28
N ASN A 202 11.66 22.57 0.32
CA ASN A 202 11.56 22.28 1.76
C ASN A 202 11.32 20.80 2.04
N THR A 203 11.04 20.01 1.01
CA THR A 203 10.75 18.58 1.16
C THR A 203 12.04 17.81 1.49
N PRO A 204 12.07 17.00 2.57
CA PRO A 204 13.19 16.10 2.85
C PRO A 204 13.31 15.01 1.80
N ILE A 205 14.54 14.58 1.51
CA ILE A 205 14.82 13.55 0.50
C ILE A 205 14.02 12.25 0.73
N ASP A 206 13.89 11.80 1.98
CA ASP A 206 13.14 10.58 2.28
C ASP A 206 11.64 10.71 1.95
N ARG A 207 11.05 11.89 2.17
CA ARG A 207 9.66 12.17 1.77
C ARG A 207 9.55 12.23 0.24
N PHE A 208 10.52 12.80 -0.44
CA PHE A 208 10.55 12.80 -1.90
C PHE A 208 10.67 11.40 -2.50
N CYS A 209 11.52 10.53 -1.95
CA CYS A 209 11.61 9.13 -2.37
C CYS A 209 10.27 8.39 -2.16
N ILE A 210 9.57 8.67 -1.07
CA ILE A 210 8.22 8.14 -0.80
C ILE A 210 7.22 8.66 -1.82
N LEU A 211 7.29 9.96 -2.18
CA LEU A 211 6.45 10.53 -3.22
C LEU A 211 6.67 9.82 -4.56
N LEU A 212 7.92 9.63 -5.00
CA LEU A 212 8.24 8.92 -6.23
C LEU A 212 7.69 7.49 -6.23
N GLN A 213 7.89 6.76 -5.13
CA GLN A 213 7.37 5.41 -4.97
C GLN A 213 5.83 5.40 -5.01
N THR A 214 5.19 6.34 -4.34
CA THR A 214 3.73 6.46 -4.26
C THR A 214 3.14 6.78 -5.64
N VAL A 215 3.73 7.73 -6.37
CA VAL A 215 3.32 8.06 -7.74
C VAL A 215 3.46 6.85 -8.66
N GLY A 216 4.61 6.16 -8.63
CA GLY A 216 4.79 4.94 -9.44
C GLY A 216 3.76 3.85 -9.14
N VAL A 217 3.45 3.64 -7.86
CA VAL A 217 2.43 2.67 -7.42
C VAL A 217 1.02 3.10 -7.84
N LEU A 218 0.69 4.39 -7.69
CA LEU A 218 -0.60 4.95 -8.11
C LEU A 218 -0.81 4.77 -9.62
N LEU A 219 0.19 5.13 -10.42
CA LEU A 219 0.18 4.94 -11.87
C LEU A 219 0.01 3.47 -12.21
N HIS A 220 0.75 2.56 -11.56
CA HIS A 220 0.59 1.13 -11.75
C HIS A 220 -0.85 0.67 -11.45
N PHE A 221 -1.43 1.09 -10.31
CA PHE A 221 -2.78 0.69 -9.94
C PHE A 221 -3.85 1.17 -10.91
N MET A 222 -3.73 2.40 -11.40
CA MET A 222 -4.74 3.01 -12.24
C MET A 222 -4.57 2.65 -13.73
N LEU A 223 -3.33 2.50 -14.20
CA LEU A 223 -3.01 2.25 -15.61
C LEU A 223 -2.70 0.79 -15.96
N CYS A 224 -2.06 0.01 -15.09
CA CYS A 224 -1.76 -1.42 -15.37
C CYS A 224 -2.72 -2.38 -14.65
N GLY A 225 -3.48 -1.92 -13.67
CA GLY A 225 -4.34 -2.79 -12.87
C GLY A 225 -5.38 -3.51 -13.72
N ASN A 226 -5.41 -4.84 -13.65
CA ASN A 226 -6.34 -5.75 -14.35
C ASN A 226 -7.83 -5.48 -14.00
N TRP A 227 -8.05 -4.59 -13.04
CA TRP A 227 -9.31 -4.29 -12.37
C TRP A 227 -9.96 -2.98 -12.81
N LEU A 228 -9.41 -2.27 -13.80
CA LEU A 228 -10.08 -1.10 -14.36
C LEU A 228 -11.52 -1.43 -14.77
N GLN A 229 -11.74 -2.62 -15.35
CA GLN A 229 -13.07 -3.11 -15.70
C GLN A 229 -14.03 -3.16 -14.50
N GLU A 230 -13.55 -3.53 -13.31
CA GLU A 230 -14.36 -3.52 -12.10
C GLU A 230 -14.78 -2.08 -11.74
N PHE A 231 -13.86 -1.12 -11.76
CA PHE A 231 -14.19 0.29 -11.50
C PHE A 231 -15.18 0.85 -12.52
N LEU A 232 -15.01 0.55 -13.80
CA LEU A 232 -15.94 0.97 -14.85
C LEU A 232 -17.32 0.34 -14.65
N SER A 233 -17.40 -0.93 -14.23
CA SER A 233 -18.69 -1.57 -13.91
C SER A 233 -19.40 -0.94 -12.71
N TYR A 234 -18.67 -0.29 -11.80
CA TYR A 234 -19.23 0.51 -10.71
C TYR A 234 -19.59 1.95 -11.12
N GLY A 235 -19.54 2.28 -12.41
CA GLY A 235 -19.96 3.58 -12.96
C GLY A 235 -18.89 4.67 -12.91
N TYR A 236 -17.63 4.33 -12.67
CA TYR A 236 -16.54 5.31 -12.72
C TYR A 236 -16.25 5.68 -14.19
N PRO A 237 -16.15 6.97 -14.54
CA PRO A 237 -15.80 7.38 -15.90
C PRO A 237 -14.39 6.95 -16.33
N PHE A 238 -14.23 6.64 -17.63
CA PHE A 238 -12.93 6.29 -18.22
C PHE A 238 -11.88 7.39 -18.06
N PHE A 239 -12.29 8.66 -18.11
CA PHE A 239 -11.38 9.79 -18.06
C PHE A 239 -10.65 9.94 -16.71
N TYR A 240 -11.11 9.27 -15.65
CA TYR A 240 -10.40 9.19 -14.37
C TYR A 240 -9.14 8.32 -14.43
N PHE A 241 -9.08 7.35 -15.35
CA PHE A 241 -8.01 6.35 -15.42
C PHE A 241 -7.12 6.53 -16.65
N ARG A 242 -7.00 7.75 -17.15
CA ARG A 242 -6.13 8.08 -18.29
C ARG A 242 -5.10 9.13 -17.92
N LEU A 243 -3.97 9.08 -18.59
CA LEU A 243 -2.99 10.15 -18.67
C LEU A 243 -2.79 10.47 -20.15
N LEU A 244 -2.91 11.74 -20.50
CA LEU A 244 -2.64 12.21 -21.85
C LEU A 244 -1.12 12.37 -22.05
N PRO A 245 -0.63 12.36 -23.29
CA PRO A 245 0.79 12.61 -23.57
C PRO A 245 1.30 13.95 -23.03
N GLY A 246 0.42 14.96 -22.99
CA GLY A 246 0.70 16.24 -22.34
C GLY A 246 0.98 16.09 -20.85
N ASP A 247 0.15 15.33 -20.14
CA ASP A 247 0.32 15.05 -18.72
C ASP A 247 1.61 14.28 -18.46
N CYS A 248 1.92 13.26 -19.27
CA CYS A 248 3.18 12.52 -19.15
C CYS A 248 4.41 13.42 -19.33
N ARG A 249 4.38 14.36 -20.29
CA ARG A 249 5.47 15.33 -20.49
C ARG A 249 5.57 16.31 -19.33
N ASN A 250 4.45 16.78 -18.79
CA ASN A 250 4.43 17.65 -17.61
C ASN A 250 5.03 16.94 -16.38
N LEU A 251 4.66 15.68 -16.14
CA LEU A 251 5.24 14.86 -15.07
C LEU A 251 6.74 14.63 -15.25
N GLN A 252 7.20 14.39 -16.48
CA GLN A 252 8.63 14.28 -16.78
C GLN A 252 9.36 15.59 -16.51
N ALA A 253 8.81 16.73 -16.95
CA ALA A 253 9.38 18.05 -16.71
C ALA A 253 9.48 18.35 -15.21
N TRP A 254 8.41 18.13 -14.46
CA TRP A 254 8.38 18.26 -13.01
C TRP A 254 9.45 17.39 -12.33
N LEU A 255 9.56 16.11 -12.73
CA LEU A 255 10.53 15.19 -12.16
C LEU A 255 11.98 15.61 -12.47
N ASN A 256 12.25 16.05 -13.70
CA ASN A 256 13.56 16.56 -14.09
C ASN A 256 13.92 17.84 -13.30
N GLN A 257 12.99 18.76 -13.12
CA GLN A 257 13.19 19.95 -12.31
C GLN A 257 13.49 19.60 -10.84
N ALA A 258 12.73 18.65 -10.27
CA ALA A 258 12.97 18.17 -8.91
C ALA A 258 14.37 17.54 -8.79
N LEU A 259 14.77 16.68 -9.74
CA LEU A 259 16.10 16.06 -9.76
C LEU A 259 17.23 17.09 -9.82
N LEU A 260 17.10 18.13 -10.64
CA LEU A 260 18.07 19.22 -10.71
C LEU A 260 18.19 19.94 -9.36
N LEU A 261 17.05 20.27 -8.75
CA LEU A 261 17.02 20.93 -7.45
C LEU A 261 17.68 20.09 -6.34
N TYR A 262 17.39 18.78 -6.28
CA TYR A 262 18.03 17.89 -5.30
C TYR A 262 19.51 17.65 -5.58
N LYS A 263 19.93 17.60 -6.86
CA LYS A 263 21.35 17.48 -7.22
C LYS A 263 22.16 18.68 -6.73
N VAL A 264 21.59 19.88 -6.80
CA VAL A 264 22.23 21.10 -6.28
C VAL A 264 22.25 21.11 -4.76
N ARG A 265 21.14 20.77 -4.11
CA ARG A 265 21.01 20.84 -2.63
C ARG A 265 21.73 19.70 -1.89
N LEU A 266 21.75 18.49 -2.45
CA LEU A 266 22.23 17.27 -1.80
C LEU A 266 23.00 16.37 -2.80
N PRO A 267 24.18 16.80 -3.29
CA PRO A 267 24.93 16.07 -4.33
C PRO A 267 25.17 14.60 -3.98
N ASP A 268 25.57 14.33 -2.74
CA ASP A 268 25.93 12.98 -2.27
C ASP A 268 24.72 12.05 -2.08
N ALA A 269 23.51 12.60 -1.96
CA ALA A 269 22.30 11.83 -1.75
C ALA A 269 21.53 11.55 -3.05
N THR A 270 21.98 12.13 -4.17
CA THR A 270 21.32 12.05 -5.49
C THR A 270 21.19 10.61 -5.98
N GLN A 271 22.15 9.73 -5.68
CA GLN A 271 22.10 8.31 -6.08
C GLN A 271 20.84 7.60 -5.57
N ARG A 272 20.37 7.93 -4.36
CA ARG A 272 19.17 7.32 -3.76
C ARG A 272 17.89 7.67 -4.53
N ILE A 273 17.83 8.87 -5.09
CA ILE A 273 16.68 9.37 -5.86
C ILE A 273 16.73 8.86 -7.30
N GLN A 274 17.93 8.80 -7.89
CA GLN A 274 18.13 8.48 -9.29
C GLN A 274 17.55 7.13 -9.71
N CYS A 275 17.63 6.10 -8.87
CA CYS A 275 17.11 4.78 -9.23
C CYS A 275 15.58 4.82 -9.43
N GLY A 276 14.83 5.31 -8.44
CA GLY A 276 13.36 5.40 -8.53
C GLY A 276 12.91 6.41 -9.59
N ALA A 277 13.59 7.55 -9.70
CA ALA A 277 13.27 8.56 -10.70
C ALA A 277 13.53 8.07 -12.13
N LYS A 278 14.61 7.32 -12.38
CA LYS A 278 14.92 6.74 -13.69
C LYS A 278 13.82 5.77 -14.15
N GLN A 279 13.35 4.90 -13.26
CA GLN A 279 12.27 3.96 -13.57
C GLN A 279 10.95 4.69 -13.88
N LEU A 280 10.62 5.73 -13.11
CA LEU A 280 9.43 6.54 -13.35
C LEU A 280 9.53 7.33 -14.65
N LEU A 281 10.67 7.97 -14.93
CA LEU A 281 10.93 8.68 -16.20
C LEU A 281 10.78 7.74 -17.41
N ALA A 282 11.42 6.57 -17.38
CA ALA A 282 11.32 5.60 -18.47
C ALA A 282 9.87 5.15 -18.71
N SER A 283 9.10 4.99 -17.63
CA SER A 283 7.68 4.64 -17.73
C SER A 283 6.86 5.78 -18.32
N LEU A 284 7.08 7.01 -17.88
CA LEU A 284 6.39 8.19 -18.41
C LEU A 284 6.74 8.45 -19.87
N GLU A 285 7.99 8.21 -20.28
CA GLU A 285 8.45 8.31 -21.67
C GLU A 285 7.76 7.27 -22.54
N TYR A 286 7.72 6.01 -22.08
CA TYR A 286 6.97 4.95 -22.76
C TYR A 286 5.49 5.33 -22.92
N LEU A 287 4.85 5.82 -21.86
CA LEU A 287 3.45 6.27 -21.90
C LEU A 287 3.25 7.43 -22.89
N ALA A 288 4.12 8.44 -22.88
CA ALA A 288 4.00 9.59 -23.79
C ALA A 288 4.13 9.19 -25.28
N ASN A 289 4.97 8.20 -25.58
CA ASN A 289 5.27 7.78 -26.95
C ASN A 289 4.30 6.72 -27.49
N ASN A 290 3.68 5.92 -26.60
CA ASN A 290 2.85 4.78 -26.99
C ASN A 290 1.36 4.98 -26.68
N SER A 291 0.95 6.20 -26.34
CA SER A 291 -0.41 6.46 -25.89
C SER A 291 -0.99 7.70 -26.56
N ALA A 292 -2.17 7.57 -27.17
CA ALA A 292 -3.12 8.69 -27.26
C ALA A 292 -4.06 8.66 -26.03
N GLU A 293 -4.40 7.44 -25.58
CA GLU A 293 -5.00 7.11 -24.30
C GLU A 293 -4.48 5.70 -23.98
N TRP A 294 -4.04 5.40 -22.75
CA TRP A 294 -3.61 4.04 -22.39
C TRP A 294 -4.89 3.23 -22.21
N CYS A 295 -5.52 2.93 -23.34
CA CYS A 295 -6.90 2.53 -23.44
C CYS A 295 -7.02 1.01 -23.24
N LEU A 296 -8.25 0.58 -23.03
CA LEU A 296 -8.59 -0.83 -22.87
C LEU A 296 -8.15 -1.73 -24.02
N ALA A 297 -8.05 -1.20 -25.24
CA ALA A 297 -7.61 -1.98 -26.41
C ALA A 297 -6.14 -2.43 -26.31
N CYS A 298 -5.26 -1.58 -25.77
CA CYS A 298 -3.86 -1.94 -25.49
C CYS A 298 -3.75 -3.02 -24.39
N ARG A 299 -4.76 -3.12 -23.50
CA ARG A 299 -4.79 -4.09 -22.38
C ARG A 299 -5.36 -5.46 -22.76
N SER A 300 -6.28 -5.53 -23.73
CA SER A 300 -6.99 -6.77 -24.09
C SER A 300 -6.24 -7.68 -25.07
N GLY A 301 -5.02 -7.33 -25.47
CA GLY A 301 -4.16 -8.24 -26.22
C GLY A 301 -4.72 -8.65 -27.59
N SER A 302 -5.12 -7.69 -28.42
CA SER A 302 -5.47 -7.98 -29.82
C SER A 302 -4.28 -8.48 -30.65
N ASP A 303 -3.04 -8.35 -30.17
CA ASP A 303 -1.82 -8.68 -30.96
C ASP A 303 -0.97 -9.84 -30.41
N GLY A 304 -1.44 -10.62 -29.43
CA GLY A 304 -0.75 -11.86 -29.00
C GLY A 304 0.67 -11.69 -28.42
N LYS A 305 1.18 -10.46 -28.28
CA LYS A 305 2.45 -10.16 -27.64
C LYS A 305 2.20 -9.77 -26.19
N SER A 306 2.65 -10.61 -25.26
CA SER A 306 2.66 -10.31 -23.84
C SER A 306 3.50 -9.05 -23.59
N GLN A 307 2.85 -7.90 -23.46
CA GLN A 307 3.54 -6.64 -23.13
C GLN A 307 3.85 -6.63 -21.62
N VAL A 308 5.13 -6.60 -21.30
CA VAL A 308 5.62 -6.40 -19.93
C VAL A 308 5.17 -5.01 -19.45
N CYS A 309 4.37 -4.93 -18.39
CA CYS A 309 3.98 -3.65 -17.78
C CYS A 309 5.22 -2.98 -17.19
N VAL A 310 5.73 -1.94 -17.87
CA VAL A 310 6.91 -1.14 -17.48
C VAL A 310 6.76 -0.53 -16.07
N LEU A 311 5.52 -0.32 -15.61
CA LEU A 311 5.20 0.24 -14.28
C LEU A 311 5.31 -0.78 -13.12
N GLY A 312 5.40 -2.09 -13.39
CA GLY A 312 5.45 -3.13 -12.36
C GLY A 312 6.71 -3.13 -11.49
N ASP A 313 7.81 -2.59 -12.02
CA ASP A 313 9.13 -2.63 -11.38
C ASP A 313 9.40 -1.45 -10.44
N ILE A 314 8.62 -0.36 -10.54
CA ILE A 314 8.78 0.85 -9.70
C ILE A 314 8.46 0.55 -8.21
N GLY A 315 7.72 -0.54 -7.94
CA GLY A 315 7.30 -0.93 -6.59
C GLY A 315 8.27 -1.85 -5.84
N ASN A 316 9.27 -2.43 -6.51
CA ASN A 316 10.10 -3.53 -5.96
C ASN A 316 11.56 -3.17 -5.72
N SER A 317 11.95 -1.91 -5.97
CA SER A 317 13.29 -1.40 -5.63
C SER A 317 13.48 -1.47 -4.10
N LYS A 318 14.31 -2.44 -3.68
CA LYS A 318 14.77 -2.62 -2.30
C LYS A 318 15.74 -1.52 -1.89
#